data_AF-A0A131YGW9-F1
#
_entry.id   AF-A0A131YGW9-F1
#
_cell.length_a   1.000
_cell.length_b   1.000
_cell.length_c   1.000
_cell.angle_alpha   90.00
_cell.angle_beta   90.00
_cell.angle_gamma   90.00
#
_symmetry.space_group_name_H-M   'P 1'
#
loop_
_entity.id
_entity.type
_entity.pdbx_description
1 polymer ?
#
loop_
_entity_poly.entity_id
_entity_poly.type
_entity_poly.pdbx_seq_one_letter_code
_entity_poly.pdbx_strand_id
1 'polypeptide(L)'
;MNRTKNRVLVRGFLSPLHAVTFAAGTAGLGLWLLSSGANGLTALLGGANLLLYTCAYTPLKRCSIVNTWLGSVVGAIPPLMGWAACTGTLDAGACVLGAMLYSWQFPHFNALSWNLRPDYSRAGYRMMSVTHPDLCRRTALRHSILLAALCCAAAPLSELTTWTFAATSLPLNAYMLYRAWNFYREPDSATSRALFRLSLLYLPVLIVLMMVSKRRDGAKQTSGGSAKQLPPVLQTGNS
;
A
#
# COMPACT_ATOMS: atom_id res chain seq x y z
N MET A 1 25.29 -11.89 -2.37
CA MET A 1 24.26 -12.51 -1.51
C MET A 1 23.84 -13.85 -2.10
N ASN A 2 23.66 -14.89 -1.27
CA ASN A 2 23.23 -16.20 -1.75
C ASN A 2 21.89 -16.17 -2.51
N ARG A 3 21.00 -15.21 -2.18
CA ARG A 3 19.70 -15.02 -2.83
C ARG A 3 19.76 -14.41 -4.25
N THR A 4 20.84 -13.72 -4.62
CA THR A 4 20.90 -12.96 -5.88
C THR A 4 21.93 -13.49 -6.89
N LYS A 5 22.75 -14.47 -6.49
CA LYS A 5 23.83 -15.02 -7.32
C LYS A 5 23.35 -15.70 -8.61
N ASN A 6 22.12 -16.23 -8.61
CA ASN A 6 21.56 -16.97 -9.74
C ASN A 6 20.74 -16.10 -10.71
N ARG A 7 20.74 -14.77 -10.57
CA ARG A 7 19.96 -13.88 -11.44
C ARG A 7 20.56 -13.83 -12.85
N VAL A 8 19.70 -13.82 -13.87
CA VAL A 8 20.06 -13.88 -15.32
C VAL A 8 21.11 -12.82 -15.70
N LEU A 9 20.91 -11.57 -15.28
CA LEU A 9 21.85 -10.47 -15.48
C LEU A 9 23.19 -10.65 -14.75
N VAL A 10 23.18 -11.26 -13.56
CA VAL A 10 24.41 -11.51 -12.77
C VAL A 10 25.22 -12.64 -13.39
N ARG A 11 24.56 -13.58 -14.06
CA ARG A 11 25.20 -14.71 -14.77
C ARG A 11 25.63 -14.35 -16.21
N GLY A 12 25.31 -13.15 -16.71
CA GLY A 12 25.67 -12.72 -18.05
C GLY A 12 24.83 -13.31 -19.18
N PHE A 13 23.73 -14.01 -18.88
CA PHE A 13 22.86 -14.60 -19.91
C PHE A 13 22.04 -13.58 -20.70
N LEU A 14 21.97 -12.34 -20.24
CA LEU A 14 21.27 -11.25 -20.92
C LEU A 14 22.14 -9.99 -20.84
N SER A 15 22.35 -9.31 -21.98
CA SER A 15 23.14 -8.08 -21.96
C SER A 15 22.38 -6.94 -21.26
N PRO A 16 23.09 -5.98 -20.64
CA PRO A 16 22.44 -4.82 -20.01
C PRO A 16 21.57 -4.03 -20.98
N LEU A 17 21.98 -3.91 -22.25
CA LEU A 17 21.21 -3.22 -23.27
C LEU A 17 19.86 -3.90 -23.53
N HIS A 18 19.83 -5.22 -23.70
CA HIS A 18 18.57 -5.97 -23.87
C HIS A 18 17.65 -5.82 -22.65
N ALA A 19 18.21 -5.79 -21.44
CA ALA A 19 17.42 -5.59 -20.24
C ALA A 19 16.80 -4.18 -20.18
N VAL A 20 17.56 -3.15 -20.55
CA VAL A 20 17.08 -1.76 -20.56
C VAL A 20 16.03 -1.55 -21.66
N THR A 21 16.26 -2.06 -22.87
CA THR A 21 15.28 -1.92 -23.97
C THR A 21 13.98 -2.65 -23.66
N PHE A 22 14.05 -3.86 -23.12
CA PHE A 22 12.87 -4.59 -22.65
C PHE A 22 12.14 -3.85 -21.51
N ALA A 23 12.87 -3.32 -20.54
CA ALA A 23 12.29 -2.53 -19.44
C ALA A 23 11.60 -1.26 -19.96
N ALA A 24 12.23 -0.54 -20.91
CA ALA A 24 11.65 0.65 -21.51
C ALA A 24 10.39 0.34 -22.33
N GLY A 25 10.41 -0.74 -23.13
CA GLY A 25 9.27 -1.17 -23.93
C GLY A 25 8.07 -1.58 -23.06
N THR A 26 8.30 -2.40 -22.03
CA THR A 26 7.25 -2.82 -21.09
C THR A 26 6.74 -1.66 -20.24
N ALA A 27 7.59 -0.72 -19.84
CA ALA A 27 7.19 0.49 -19.13
C ALA A 27 6.31 1.40 -20.01
N GLY A 28 6.72 1.65 -21.26
CA GLY A 28 5.95 2.44 -22.21
C GLY A 28 4.58 1.82 -22.51
N LEU A 29 4.54 0.51 -22.77
CA LEU A 29 3.29 -0.22 -22.98
C LEU A 29 2.38 -0.18 -21.74
N GLY A 30 2.94 -0.37 -20.55
CA GLY A 30 2.20 -0.30 -19.30
C GLY A 30 1.59 1.07 -19.03
N LEU A 31 2.35 2.15 -19.28
CA LEU A 31 1.84 3.52 -19.15
C LEU A 31 0.76 3.84 -20.19
N TRP A 32 0.94 3.38 -21.42
CA TRP A 32 -0.08 3.50 -22.46
C TRP A 32 -1.37 2.78 -22.04
N LEU A 33 -1.28 1.52 -21.59
CA LEU A 33 -2.44 0.76 -21.10
C LEU A 33 -3.13 1.44 -19.91
N LEU A 34 -2.39 2.00 -18.96
CA LEU A 34 -2.98 2.74 -17.85
C LEU A 34 -3.69 4.03 -18.32
N SER A 35 -3.09 4.74 -19.28
CA SER A 35 -3.67 5.99 -19.78
C SER A 35 -4.90 5.76 -20.65
N SER A 36 -4.91 4.69 -21.46
CA SER A 36 -6.03 4.37 -22.36
C SER A 36 -7.11 3.53 -21.69
N GLY A 37 -6.73 2.65 -20.76
CA GLY A 37 -7.61 1.67 -20.14
C GLY A 37 -8.16 2.08 -18.76
N ALA A 38 -7.50 2.99 -18.04
CA ALA A 38 -7.98 3.50 -16.75
C ALA A 38 -8.27 5.00 -16.82
N ASN A 39 -7.25 5.84 -16.61
CA ASN A 39 -7.33 7.30 -16.74
C ASN A 39 -5.94 7.95 -16.61
N GLY A 40 -5.86 9.23 -16.99
CA GLY A 40 -4.63 10.01 -16.91
C GLY A 40 -4.04 10.13 -15.51
N LEU A 41 -4.88 10.20 -14.46
CA LEU A 41 -4.42 10.27 -13.07
C LEU A 41 -3.69 8.99 -12.64
N THR A 42 -4.27 7.83 -12.97
CA THR A 42 -3.67 6.52 -12.69
C THR A 42 -2.36 6.32 -13.46
N ALA A 43 -2.32 6.75 -14.73
CA ALA A 43 -1.11 6.72 -15.53
C ALA A 43 -0.01 7.63 -14.96
N LEU A 44 -0.35 8.84 -14.52
CA LEU A 44 0.57 9.77 -13.86
C LEU A 44 1.15 9.16 -12.58
N LEU A 45 0.31 8.59 -11.71
CA LEU A 45 0.74 7.90 -10.50
C LEU A 45 1.67 6.72 -10.82
N GLY A 46 1.32 5.93 -11.83
CA GLY A 46 2.14 4.79 -12.28
C GLY A 46 3.51 5.24 -12.80
N GLY A 47 3.55 6.27 -13.65
CA GLY A 47 4.79 6.83 -14.19
C GLY A 47 5.68 7.45 -13.10
N ALA A 48 5.08 8.22 -12.20
CA ALA A 48 5.78 8.78 -11.05
C ALA A 48 6.35 7.67 -10.15
N ASN A 49 5.58 6.62 -9.87
CA ASN A 49 6.04 5.49 -9.05
C ASN A 49 7.17 4.70 -9.72
N LEU A 50 7.13 4.54 -11.05
CA LEU A 50 8.20 3.90 -11.81
C LEU A 50 9.52 4.66 -11.61
N LEU A 51 9.51 5.97 -11.86
CA LEU A 51 10.68 6.84 -11.68
C LEU A 51 11.15 6.85 -10.22
N LEU A 52 10.22 6.97 -9.27
CA LEU A 52 10.51 6.94 -7.84
C LEU A 52 11.20 5.63 -7.43
N TYR A 53 10.73 4.50 -7.95
CA TYR A 53 11.28 3.19 -7.64
C TYR A 53 12.67 2.99 -8.24
N THR A 54 12.84 3.25 -9.54
CA THR A 54 14.07 2.96 -10.28
C THR A 54 15.17 3.97 -9.98
N CYS A 55 14.85 5.27 -10.01
CA CYS A 55 15.84 6.33 -9.97
C CYS A 55 16.16 6.79 -8.54
N ALA A 56 15.19 6.74 -7.62
CA ALA A 56 15.40 7.18 -6.24
C ALA A 56 15.56 6.00 -5.28
N TYR A 57 14.52 5.17 -5.10
CA TYR A 57 14.52 4.12 -4.08
C TYR A 57 15.63 3.08 -4.27
N THR A 58 15.87 2.62 -5.50
CA THR A 58 16.87 1.59 -5.80
C THR A 58 18.30 1.99 -5.40
N PRO A 59 18.84 3.15 -5.81
CA PRO A 59 20.17 3.58 -5.38
C PRO A 59 20.21 3.93 -3.88
N LEU A 60 19.13 4.50 -3.34
CA LEU A 60 19.04 4.88 -1.92
C LEU A 60 19.32 3.72 -0.97
N LYS A 61 19.00 2.47 -1.34
CA LYS A 61 19.31 1.28 -0.53
C LYS A 61 20.79 1.16 -0.14
N ARG A 62 21.71 1.66 -0.97
CA ARG A 62 23.15 1.65 -0.70
C ARG A 62 23.66 2.93 -0.05
N CYS A 63 22.92 4.04 -0.19
CA CYS A 63 23.38 5.36 0.23
C CYS A 63 22.86 5.78 1.62
N SER A 64 21.58 5.51 1.93
CA SER A 64 20.94 6.08 3.13
C SER A 64 19.81 5.21 3.68
N ILE A 65 19.54 5.34 4.98
CA ILE A 65 18.41 4.71 5.68
C ILE A 65 17.04 5.16 5.16
N VAL A 66 17.00 6.32 4.50
CA VAL A 66 15.78 6.92 3.90
C VAL A 66 15.12 5.99 2.88
N ASN A 67 15.87 5.01 2.34
CA ASN A 67 15.30 3.98 1.48
C ASN A 67 14.07 3.28 2.09
N THR A 68 14.01 3.10 3.41
CA THR A 68 12.87 2.43 4.07
C THR A 68 11.60 3.26 3.96
N TRP A 69 11.73 4.57 4.21
CA TRP A 69 10.62 5.53 4.10
C TRP A 69 10.17 5.68 2.65
N LEU A 70 11.11 5.89 1.74
CA LEU A 70 10.80 6.04 0.32
C LEU A 70 10.21 4.77 -0.29
N GLY A 71 10.73 3.61 0.09
CA GLY A 71 10.17 2.31 -0.32
C GLY A 71 8.75 2.11 0.18
N SER A 72 8.42 2.64 1.35
CA SER A 72 7.05 2.60 1.87
C SER A 72 6.12 3.53 1.09
N VAL A 73 6.60 4.70 0.64
CA VAL A 73 5.85 5.58 -0.28
C VAL A 73 5.56 4.85 -1.60
N VAL A 74 6.58 4.24 -2.21
CA VAL A 74 6.40 3.42 -3.42
C VAL A 74 5.36 2.32 -3.18
N GLY A 75 5.42 1.66 -2.03
CA GLY A 75 4.46 0.63 -1.65
C GLY A 75 3.04 1.15 -1.41
N ALA A 76 2.86 2.44 -1.11
CA ALA A 76 1.56 3.05 -0.82
C ALA A 76 0.82 3.56 -2.08
N ILE A 77 1.55 3.77 -3.19
CA ILE A 77 0.98 4.28 -4.44
C ILE A 77 0.03 3.26 -5.12
N PRO A 78 0.28 1.93 -5.15
CA PRO A 78 -0.60 0.99 -5.84
C PRO A 78 -2.08 0.99 -5.38
N PRO A 79 -2.42 1.06 -4.07
CA PRO A 79 -3.81 1.28 -3.65
C PRO A 79 -4.40 2.59 -4.15
N LEU A 80 -3.62 3.68 -4.17
CA LEU A 80 -4.06 4.98 -4.71
C LEU A 80 -4.34 4.88 -6.21
N MET A 81 -3.49 4.15 -6.95
CA MET A 81 -3.73 3.85 -8.37
C MET A 81 -5.00 3.03 -8.56
N GLY A 82 -5.23 2.00 -7.74
CA GLY A 82 -6.45 1.19 -7.80
C GLY A 82 -7.71 2.01 -7.52
N TRP A 83 -7.66 2.91 -6.54
CA TRP A 83 -8.76 3.84 -6.26
C TRP A 83 -9.00 4.80 -7.42
N ALA A 84 -7.94 5.51 -7.85
CA ALA A 84 -8.00 6.47 -8.93
C ALA A 84 -8.49 5.82 -10.24
N ALA A 85 -8.14 4.56 -10.50
CA ALA A 85 -8.62 3.82 -11.67
C ALA A 85 -10.15 3.66 -11.68
N CYS A 86 -10.76 3.47 -10.51
CA CYS A 86 -12.21 3.28 -10.37
C CYS A 86 -12.99 4.60 -10.22
N THR A 87 -12.43 5.60 -9.53
CA THR A 87 -13.16 6.83 -9.17
C THR A 87 -12.74 8.06 -9.98
N GLY A 88 -11.56 8.03 -10.61
CA GLY A 88 -10.96 9.18 -11.29
C GLY A 88 -10.43 10.28 -10.35
N THR A 89 -10.49 10.08 -9.03
CA THR A 89 -10.10 11.09 -8.03
C THR A 89 -9.27 10.48 -6.89
N LEU A 90 -8.68 11.34 -6.05
CA LEU A 90 -8.01 10.94 -4.80
C LEU A 90 -8.69 11.63 -3.62
N ASP A 91 -9.69 10.97 -3.05
CA ASP A 91 -10.42 11.44 -1.88
C ASP A 91 -9.78 10.94 -0.56
N ALA A 92 -10.45 11.23 0.56
CA ALA A 92 -10.00 10.80 1.88
C ALA A 92 -9.88 9.28 2.01
N GLY A 93 -10.76 8.50 1.36
CA GLY A 93 -10.73 7.04 1.37
C GLY A 93 -9.48 6.49 0.67
N ALA A 94 -9.12 7.06 -0.48
CA ALA A 94 -7.86 6.74 -1.16
C ALA A 94 -6.65 6.98 -0.23
N CYS A 95 -6.59 8.17 0.38
CA CYS A 95 -5.51 8.54 1.29
C CYS A 95 -5.40 7.60 2.50
N VAL A 96 -6.53 7.16 3.06
CA VAL A 96 -6.54 6.19 4.17
C VAL A 96 -6.00 4.83 3.72
N LEU A 97 -6.41 4.32 2.55
CA LEU A 97 -5.88 3.06 2.00
C LEU A 97 -4.36 3.14 1.76
N GLY A 98 -3.91 4.25 1.17
CA GLY A 98 -2.48 4.51 0.98
C GLY A 98 -1.73 4.56 2.32
N ALA A 99 -2.27 5.27 3.32
CA ALA A 99 -1.66 5.39 4.65
C ALA A 99 -1.64 4.05 5.42
N MET A 100 -2.67 3.23 5.27
CA MET A 100 -2.71 1.88 5.84
C MET A 100 -1.63 1.00 5.24
N LEU A 101 -1.51 0.97 3.90
CA LEU A 101 -0.49 0.16 3.26
C LEU A 101 0.92 0.70 3.56
N TYR A 102 1.11 2.01 3.53
CA TYR A 102 2.35 2.68 3.96
C TYR A 102 2.77 2.25 5.37
N SER A 103 1.85 2.34 6.33
CA SER A 103 2.14 2.02 7.73
C SER A 103 2.41 0.52 7.93
N TRP A 104 1.68 -0.35 7.23
CA TRP A 104 1.89 -1.79 7.29
C TRP A 104 3.29 -2.22 6.80
N GLN A 105 3.91 -1.49 5.86
CA GLN A 105 5.26 -1.83 5.37
C GLN A 105 6.30 -1.86 6.49
N PHE A 106 6.19 -1.00 7.52
CA PHE A 106 7.20 -0.89 8.57
C PHE A 106 7.30 -2.14 9.45
N PRO A 107 6.25 -2.61 10.14
CA PRO A 107 6.37 -3.83 10.92
C PRO A 107 6.66 -5.05 10.05
N HIS A 108 6.23 -5.07 8.78
CA HIS A 108 6.56 -6.14 7.83
C HIS A 108 8.06 -6.16 7.48
N PHE A 109 8.57 -5.07 6.90
CA PHE A 109 9.94 -4.98 6.38
C PHE A 109 10.99 -4.89 7.49
N ASN A 110 10.71 -4.17 8.58
CA ASN A 110 11.65 -4.06 9.70
C ASN A 110 11.85 -5.43 10.37
N ALA A 111 10.79 -6.21 10.54
CA ALA A 111 10.87 -7.57 11.07
C ALA A 111 11.61 -8.52 10.12
N LEU A 112 11.33 -8.45 8.81
CA LEU A 112 12.03 -9.24 7.79
C LEU A 112 13.54 -8.94 7.79
N SER A 113 13.88 -7.64 7.76
CA SER A 113 15.26 -7.21 7.59
C SER A 113 16.12 -7.53 8.81
N TRP A 114 15.53 -7.72 9.98
CA TRP A 114 16.22 -8.08 11.22
C TRP A 114 17.02 -9.38 11.10
N ASN A 115 16.43 -10.43 10.51
CA ASN A 115 17.11 -11.72 10.32
C ASN A 115 18.12 -11.68 9.17
N LEU A 116 18.01 -10.70 8.27
CA LEU A 116 18.86 -10.55 7.09
C LEU A 116 20.00 -9.53 7.28
N ARG A 117 20.17 -9.00 8.50
CA ARG A 117 21.21 -8.01 8.81
C ARG A 117 22.63 -8.46 8.42
N PRO A 118 23.08 -9.71 8.68
CA PRO A 118 24.42 -10.13 8.29
C PRO A 118 24.59 -10.12 6.76
N ASP A 119 23.57 -10.53 6.01
CA ASP A 119 23.60 -10.53 4.55
C ASP A 119 23.59 -9.12 3.96
N TYR A 120 22.80 -8.21 4.55
CA TYR A 120 22.76 -6.82 4.12
C TYR A 120 24.06 -6.08 4.40
N SER A 121 24.65 -6.30 5.58
CA SER A 121 25.95 -5.74 5.94
C SER A 121 27.04 -6.20 4.96
N ARG A 122 27.12 -7.51 4.70
CA ARG A 122 28.09 -8.09 3.73
C ARG A 122 27.91 -7.56 2.30
N ALA A 123 26.70 -7.16 1.93
CA ALA A 123 26.39 -6.62 0.60
C ALA A 123 26.47 -5.09 0.52
N GLY A 124 26.92 -4.42 1.60
CA GLY A 124 27.08 -2.95 1.64
C GLY A 124 25.75 -2.18 1.67
N TYR A 125 24.64 -2.82 2.07
CA TYR A 125 23.34 -2.15 2.17
C TYR A 125 23.20 -1.38 3.48
N ARG A 126 22.75 -0.12 3.40
CA ARG A 126 22.50 0.75 4.55
C ARG A 126 21.05 0.65 5.02
N MET A 127 20.63 -0.56 5.39
CA MET A 127 19.29 -0.82 5.92
C MET A 127 19.14 -0.31 7.35
N MET A 128 17.94 0.15 7.71
CA MET A 128 17.64 0.66 9.05
C MET A 128 17.97 -0.38 10.14
N SER A 129 17.70 -1.67 9.89
CA SER A 129 18.03 -2.75 10.82
C SER A 129 19.54 -2.97 11.03
N VAL A 130 20.39 -2.57 10.08
CA VAL A 130 21.85 -2.70 10.17
C VAL A 130 22.46 -1.48 10.86
N THR A 131 22.11 -0.27 10.40
CA THR A 131 22.76 0.97 10.88
C THR A 131 22.08 1.57 12.12
N HIS A 132 20.76 1.40 12.26
CA HIS A 132 19.96 1.99 13.34
C HIS A 132 18.93 0.98 13.90
N PRO A 133 19.40 -0.12 14.53
CA PRO A 133 18.53 -1.19 15.01
C PRO A 133 17.46 -0.73 16.01
N ASP A 134 17.74 0.29 16.83
CA ASP A 134 16.78 0.83 17.79
C ASP A 134 15.64 1.58 17.10
N LEU A 135 15.98 2.38 16.09
CA LEU A 135 15.00 3.05 15.25
C LEU A 135 14.16 2.04 14.49
N CYS A 136 14.77 0.97 13.98
CA CYS A 136 14.06 -0.13 13.30
C CYS A 136 12.93 -0.72 14.17
N ARG A 137 13.22 -0.98 15.44
CA ARG A 137 12.25 -1.53 16.41
C ARG A 137 11.18 -0.52 16.80
N ARG A 138 11.57 0.72 17.10
CA ARG A 138 10.65 1.81 17.44
C ARG A 138 9.69 2.13 16.31
N THR A 139 10.18 2.20 15.08
CA THR A 139 9.38 2.47 13.88
C THR A 139 8.38 1.35 13.61
N ALA A 140 8.78 0.08 13.76
CA ALA A 140 7.85 -1.04 13.63
C ALA A 140 6.68 -0.95 14.62
N LEU A 141 6.96 -0.62 15.89
CA LEU A 141 5.94 -0.43 16.92
C LEU A 141 5.05 0.78 16.63
N ARG A 142 5.63 1.95 16.37
CA ARG A 142 4.90 3.20 16.09
C ARG A 142 3.94 3.04 14.91
N HIS A 143 4.37 2.40 13.84
CA HIS A 143 3.51 2.16 12.69
C HIS A 143 2.47 1.06 12.93
N SER A 144 2.70 0.12 13.84
CA SER A 144 1.66 -0.82 14.27
C SER A 144 0.56 -0.13 15.07
N ILE A 145 0.94 0.84 15.93
CA ILE A 145 -0.01 1.71 16.64
C ILE A 145 -0.78 2.58 15.65
N LEU A 146 -0.07 3.24 14.72
CA LEU A 146 -0.69 4.06 13.69
C LEU A 146 -1.66 3.25 12.83
N LEU A 147 -1.28 2.03 12.44
CA LEU A 147 -2.14 1.14 11.66
C LEU A 147 -3.42 0.78 12.41
N ALA A 148 -3.33 0.50 13.72
CA ALA A 148 -4.50 0.29 14.56
C ALA A 148 -5.40 1.55 14.62
N ALA A 149 -4.82 2.73 14.77
CA ALA A 149 -5.56 4.00 14.75
C ALA A 149 -6.23 4.26 13.38
N LEU A 150 -5.55 3.96 12.28
CA LEU A 150 -6.11 4.07 10.93
C LEU A 150 -7.29 3.12 10.74
N CYS A 151 -7.20 1.88 11.21
CA CYS A 151 -8.31 0.91 11.10
C CYS A 151 -9.51 1.28 11.98
N CYS A 152 -9.25 1.70 13.23
CA CYS A 152 -10.31 1.93 14.21
C CYS A 152 -11.01 3.29 14.07
N ALA A 153 -10.31 4.32 13.58
CA ALA A 153 -10.84 5.68 13.51
C ALA A 153 -10.85 6.23 12.08
N ALA A 154 -9.70 6.27 11.39
CA ALA A 154 -9.62 6.95 10.09
C ALA A 154 -10.46 6.26 9.00
N ALA A 155 -10.53 4.93 8.98
CA ALA A 155 -11.30 4.18 7.99
C ALA A 155 -12.83 4.33 8.16
N PRO A 156 -13.41 4.33 9.38
CA PRO A 156 -14.81 4.71 9.56
C PRO A 156 -15.11 6.19 9.30
N LEU A 157 -14.23 7.09 9.77
CA LEU A 157 -14.43 8.54 9.65
C LEU A 157 -14.32 9.06 8.20
N SER A 158 -13.53 8.40 7.36
CA SER A 158 -13.42 8.70 5.92
C SER A 158 -14.55 8.08 5.09
N GLU A 159 -15.55 7.48 5.73
CA GLU A 159 -16.66 6.74 5.11
C GLU A 159 -16.23 5.54 4.24
N LEU A 160 -14.94 5.17 4.28
CA LEU A 160 -14.37 4.03 3.57
C LEU A 160 -14.93 2.70 4.07
N THR A 161 -15.18 2.61 5.37
CA THR A 161 -15.72 1.42 6.04
C THR A 161 -16.77 1.80 7.08
N THR A 162 -17.54 0.83 7.56
CA THR A 162 -18.48 0.99 8.67
C THR A 162 -17.76 0.86 10.03
N TRP A 163 -18.36 1.35 11.12
CA TRP A 163 -17.83 1.16 12.48
C TRP A 163 -17.71 -0.32 12.90
N THR A 164 -18.44 -1.23 12.24
CA THR A 164 -18.24 -2.68 12.43
C THR A 164 -16.87 -3.14 11.96
N PHE A 165 -16.24 -2.45 11.00
CA PHE A 165 -14.85 -2.71 10.62
C PHE A 165 -13.88 -2.42 11.78
N ALA A 166 -14.10 -1.32 12.51
CA ALA A 166 -13.27 -1.00 13.68
C ALA A 166 -13.35 -2.11 14.74
N ALA A 167 -14.57 -2.60 15.03
CA ALA A 167 -14.77 -3.69 15.99
C ALA A 167 -14.17 -5.03 15.51
N THR A 168 -14.39 -5.40 14.25
CA THR A 168 -13.94 -6.70 13.69
C THR A 168 -12.43 -6.74 13.42
N SER A 169 -11.81 -5.60 13.08
CA SER A 169 -10.37 -5.50 12.88
C SER A 169 -9.58 -5.32 14.18
N LEU A 170 -10.24 -4.98 15.30
CA LEU A 170 -9.58 -4.72 16.58
C LEU A 170 -8.76 -5.93 17.09
N PRO A 171 -9.25 -7.18 17.09
CA PRO A 171 -8.44 -8.32 17.52
C PRO A 171 -7.19 -8.52 16.67
N LEU A 172 -7.30 -8.35 15.35
CA LEU A 172 -6.19 -8.46 14.42
C LEU A 172 -5.13 -7.36 14.68
N ASN A 173 -5.59 -6.12 14.88
CA ASN A 173 -4.74 -4.98 15.21
C ASN A 173 -4.07 -5.12 16.58
N ALA A 174 -4.80 -5.56 17.60
CA ALA A 174 -4.29 -5.80 18.94
C ALA A 174 -3.21 -6.89 18.92
N TYR A 175 -3.43 -7.98 18.16
CA TYR A 175 -2.43 -9.03 18.04
C TYR A 175 -1.18 -8.57 17.27
N MET A 176 -1.34 -7.79 16.20
CA MET A 176 -0.22 -7.17 15.49
C MET A 176 0.59 -6.25 16.41
N LEU A 177 -0.09 -5.42 17.21
CA LEU A 177 0.54 -4.53 18.18
C LEU A 177 1.27 -5.30 19.28
N TYR A 178 0.67 -6.37 19.83
CA TYR A 178 1.31 -7.25 20.79
C TYR A 178 2.62 -7.85 20.24
N ARG A 179 2.61 -8.32 18.99
CA ARG A 179 3.81 -8.90 18.37
C ARG A 179 4.86 -7.84 18.06
N ALA A 180 4.44 -6.63 17.67
CA ALA A 180 5.33 -5.49 17.48
C ALA A 180 5.95 -5.04 18.81
N TRP A 181 5.20 -5.09 19.91
CA TRP A 181 5.68 -4.80 21.26
C TRP A 181 6.71 -5.83 21.73
N ASN A 182 6.45 -7.13 21.52
CA ASN A 182 7.42 -8.17 21.85
C ASN A 182 8.72 -7.99 21.05
N PHE A 183 8.63 -7.68 19.76
CA PHE A 183 9.82 -7.37 18.94
C PHE A 183 10.53 -6.09 19.41
N TYR A 184 9.80 -5.10 19.92
CA TYR A 184 10.39 -3.88 20.46
C TYR A 184 11.19 -4.15 21.74
N ARG A 185 10.61 -4.92 22.67
CA ARG A 185 11.22 -5.26 23.97
C ARG A 185 12.37 -6.25 23.85
N GLU A 186 12.15 -7.35 23.13
CA GLU A 186 13.07 -8.48 23.02
C GLU A 186 13.35 -8.78 21.53
N PRO A 187 14.28 -8.02 20.91
CA PRO A 187 14.48 -8.10 19.48
C PRO A 187 15.41 -9.24 19.09
N ASP A 188 14.85 -10.44 19.00
CA ASP A 188 15.56 -11.64 18.61
C ASP A 188 15.08 -12.16 17.24
N SER A 189 15.61 -13.32 16.84
CA SER A 189 15.22 -13.95 15.58
C SER A 189 13.80 -14.55 15.65
N ALA A 190 13.32 -14.93 16.85
CA ALA A 190 12.01 -15.52 17.04
C ALA A 190 10.90 -14.46 16.93
N THR A 191 10.99 -13.36 17.68
CA THR A 191 10.04 -12.24 17.71
C THR A 191 9.94 -11.53 16.37
N SER A 192 11.07 -11.36 15.66
CA SER A 192 11.08 -10.82 14.30
C SER A 192 10.39 -11.73 13.29
N ARG A 193 10.68 -13.05 13.26
CA ARG A 193 9.97 -14.00 12.37
C ARG A 193 8.48 -14.10 12.71
N ALA A 194 8.17 -14.02 14.00
CA ALA A 194 6.83 -14.00 14.55
C ALA A 194 6.01 -12.81 14.03
N LEU A 195 6.55 -11.60 14.08
CA LEU A 195 5.93 -10.37 13.57
C LEU A 195 5.83 -10.41 12.03
N PHE A 196 6.88 -10.84 11.35
CA PHE A 196 6.89 -10.96 9.89
C PHE A 196 5.82 -11.91 9.38
N ARG A 197 5.70 -13.13 9.94
CA ARG A 197 4.67 -14.09 9.54
C ARG A 197 3.26 -13.56 9.79
N LEU A 198 3.03 -12.91 10.92
CA LEU A 198 1.75 -12.28 11.19
C LEU A 198 1.45 -11.18 10.17
N SER A 199 2.42 -10.31 9.86
CA SER A 199 2.22 -9.22 8.90
C SER A 199 1.84 -9.71 7.49
N LEU A 200 2.34 -10.88 7.07
CA LEU A 200 1.94 -11.52 5.80
C LEU A 200 0.47 -11.93 5.79
N LEU A 201 -0.03 -12.50 6.89
CA LEU A 201 -1.44 -12.88 7.03
C LEU A 201 -2.34 -11.66 7.27
N TYR A 202 -1.81 -10.65 7.97
CA TYR A 202 -2.53 -9.46 8.38
C TYR A 202 -3.12 -8.73 7.17
N LEU A 203 -2.35 -8.51 6.10
CA LEU A 203 -2.81 -7.72 4.96
C LEU A 203 -3.98 -8.38 4.19
N PRO A 204 -3.92 -9.67 3.81
CA PRO A 204 -5.07 -10.37 3.21
C PRO A 204 -6.32 -10.37 4.10
N VAL A 205 -6.16 -10.67 5.40
CA VAL A 205 -7.29 -10.69 6.34
C VAL A 205 -7.91 -9.30 6.47
N LEU A 206 -7.09 -8.26 6.58
CA LEU A 206 -7.56 -6.88 6.67
C LEU A 206 -8.36 -6.48 5.42
N ILE A 207 -7.86 -6.80 4.23
CA ILE A 207 -8.57 -6.52 2.97
C ILE A 207 -9.92 -7.24 2.93
N VAL A 208 -9.99 -8.51 3.35
CA VAL A 208 -11.25 -9.26 3.44
C VAL A 208 -12.22 -8.59 4.42
N LEU A 209 -11.74 -8.20 5.61
CA LEU A 209 -12.57 -7.48 6.59
C LEU A 209 -13.08 -6.14 6.06
N MET A 210 -12.25 -5.39 5.33
CA MET A 210 -12.65 -4.14 4.68
C MET A 210 -13.72 -4.39 3.61
N MET A 211 -13.59 -5.46 2.82
CA MET A 211 -14.58 -5.83 1.81
C MET A 211 -15.93 -6.20 2.43
N VAL A 212 -15.93 -6.99 3.51
CA VAL A 212 -17.16 -7.40 4.22
C VAL A 212 -17.82 -6.21 4.91
N SER A 213 -17.02 -5.31 5.48
CA SER A 213 -17.49 -4.14 6.23
C SER A 213 -17.60 -2.88 5.38
N LYS A 214 -17.51 -3.01 4.04
CA LYS A 214 -17.61 -1.89 3.11
C LYS A 214 -18.99 -1.25 3.25
N ARG A 215 -19.02 0.06 3.45
CA ARG A 215 -20.27 0.81 3.54
C ARG A 215 -21.01 0.73 2.20
N ARG A 216 -22.23 0.19 2.21
CA ARG A 216 -23.10 0.01 1.04
C ARG A 216 -24.14 1.13 0.98
N ASP A 217 -23.70 2.38 0.94
CA ASP A 217 -24.63 3.50 0.84
C ASP A 217 -24.70 3.95 -0.63
N GLY A 218 -25.78 3.55 -1.32
CA GLY A 218 -26.07 4.01 -2.69
C GLY A 218 -27.08 3.22 -3.54
N ALA A 219 -27.52 2.01 -3.16
CA ALA A 219 -28.44 1.22 -4.01
C ALA A 219 -29.94 1.31 -3.62
N LYS A 220 -30.33 2.18 -2.67
CA LYS A 220 -31.73 2.25 -2.17
C LYS A 220 -32.39 3.64 -2.19
N GLN A 221 -31.81 4.63 -2.85
CA GLN A 221 -32.42 5.98 -2.94
C GLN A 221 -32.92 6.40 -4.33
N THR A 222 -32.85 5.54 -5.36
CA THR A 222 -33.34 5.84 -6.71
C THR A 222 -34.63 5.10 -7.13
N SER A 223 -35.34 4.45 -6.20
CA SER A 223 -36.59 3.71 -6.53
C SER A 223 -37.82 4.16 -5.74
N GLY A 224 -37.89 5.43 -5.29
CA GLY A 224 -38.95 5.87 -4.37
C GLY A 224 -39.57 7.26 -4.61
N GLY A 225 -39.27 7.95 -5.71
CA GLY A 225 -39.72 9.34 -5.86
C GLY A 225 -39.74 9.87 -7.28
N SER A 226 -40.46 9.21 -8.19
CA SER A 226 -40.89 9.87 -9.44
C SER A 226 -42.25 9.33 -9.85
N ALA A 227 -43.27 9.72 -9.09
CA ALA A 227 -44.66 9.60 -9.50
C ALA A 227 -45.22 11.01 -9.72
N LYS A 228 -45.34 11.36 -11.01
CA LYS A 228 -46.24 12.36 -11.60
C LYS A 228 -46.20 13.79 -11.04
N GLN A 229 -45.55 14.67 -11.79
CA GLN A 229 -46.10 15.99 -12.11
C GLN A 229 -45.83 16.28 -13.59
N LEU A 230 -46.84 16.06 -14.43
CA LEU A 230 -46.87 16.61 -15.79
C LEU A 230 -47.24 18.10 -15.71
N PRO A 231 -46.64 18.99 -16.53
CA PRO A 231 -47.04 20.39 -16.62
C PRO A 231 -48.36 20.55 -17.40
N PRO A 232 -49.18 21.56 -17.07
CA PRO A 232 -50.40 21.86 -17.82
C PRO A 232 -50.03 22.54 -19.13
N VAL A 233 -50.18 21.82 -20.24
CA VAL A 233 -50.09 22.39 -21.59
C VAL A 233 -51.44 23.02 -21.95
N LEU A 234 -51.41 24.35 -21.97
CA LEU A 234 -52.22 25.29 -22.76
C LEU A 234 -53.30 24.67 -23.68
N GLN A 235 -54.57 24.75 -23.25
CA GLN A 235 -55.71 24.81 -24.18
C GLN A 235 -56.09 26.29 -24.38
N THR A 236 -55.40 26.95 -25.30
CA THR A 236 -55.91 28.16 -25.96
C THR A 236 -56.74 27.70 -27.17
N GLY A 237 -57.99 28.14 -27.23
CA GLY A 237 -58.96 27.71 -28.24
C GLY A 237 -58.71 28.24 -29.65
N ASN A 238 -59.54 27.75 -30.57
CA ASN A 238 -60.13 28.54 -31.64
C ASN A 238 -61.32 27.77 -32.25
N SER A 239 -62.42 28.51 -32.31
CA SER A 239 -63.47 28.54 -33.36
C SER A 239 -64.15 27.25 -33.81
#